data_AF-A0A7S4FGI7-F1
#
_entry.id   AF-A0A7S4FGI7-F1
#
_cell.length_a   1.000
_cell.length_b   1.000
_cell.length_c   1.000
_cell.angle_alpha   90.00
_cell.angle_beta   90.00
_cell.angle_gamma   90.00
#
_symmetry.space_group_name_H-M   'P 1'
#
loop_
_entity.id
_entity.type
_entity.pdbx_description
1 polymer ?
#
loop_
_entity_poly.entity_id
_entity_poly.type
_entity_poly.pdbx_seq_one_letter_code
_entity_poly.pdbx_strand_id
1 'polypeptide(L)'
;ARPELMVQTINFGAIQNILDVLWRKVKDVVASGGYLHEDEQALMGLAFNLFILMYQLRTFSEDKELVTALVSCEGFEYFQSLLGVVEIARGAGDVLEKVYFHIPHICQYLTDELKME
;
A
#
# COMPACT_ATOMS: atom_id res chain seq x y z
N ALA A 1 6.94 -35.39 -12.81
CA ALA A 1 7.79 -34.38 -12.15
C ALA A 1 6.92 -33.18 -11.80
N ARG A 2 6.92 -32.71 -10.55
CA ARG A 2 6.34 -31.40 -10.22
C ARG A 2 7.26 -30.34 -10.84
N PRO A 3 6.75 -29.32 -11.54
CA PRO A 3 7.59 -28.22 -12.00
C PRO A 3 8.20 -27.56 -10.76
N GLU A 4 9.53 -27.58 -10.68
CA GLU A 4 10.26 -26.73 -9.75
C GLU A 4 9.96 -25.29 -10.15
N LEU A 5 9.09 -24.64 -9.39
CA LEU A 5 8.97 -23.19 -9.44
C LEU A 5 10.35 -22.64 -9.03
N MET A 6 11.11 -22.15 -10.01
CA MET A 6 12.26 -21.29 -9.71
C MET A 6 11.73 -20.13 -8.88
N VAL A 7 12.03 -20.16 -7.58
CA VAL A 7 11.78 -19.02 -6.70
C VAL A 7 12.77 -17.95 -7.13
N GLN A 8 12.33 -17.08 -8.03
CA GLN A 8 13.05 -15.84 -8.29
C GLN A 8 12.99 -15.01 -7.01
N THR A 9 14.17 -14.73 -6.44
CA THR A 9 14.27 -13.87 -5.26
C THR A 9 13.67 -12.52 -5.60
N ILE A 10 12.61 -12.14 -4.87
CA ILE A 10 12.03 -10.80 -4.99
C ILE A 10 13.05 -9.81 -4.42
N ASN A 11 13.52 -8.88 -5.25
CA ASN A 11 14.40 -7.81 -4.81
C ASN A 11 13.58 -6.66 -4.22
N PHE A 12 13.42 -6.64 -2.91
CA PHE A 12 12.66 -5.61 -2.20
C PHE A 12 13.24 -4.20 -2.33
N GLY A 13 14.56 -4.09 -2.46
CA GLY A 13 15.20 -2.81 -2.78
C GLY A 13 14.76 -2.26 -4.15
N ALA A 14 14.54 -3.13 -5.14
CA ALA A 14 14.01 -2.72 -6.43
C ALA A 14 12.56 -2.24 -6.34
N ILE A 15 11.71 -2.95 -5.59
CA ILE A 15 10.30 -2.54 -5.37
C ILE A 15 10.24 -1.18 -4.67
N GLN A 16 11.06 -1.00 -3.63
CA GLN A 16 11.16 0.27 -2.91
C GLN A 16 11.60 1.40 -3.84
N ASN A 17 12.65 1.20 -4.63
CA ASN A 17 13.14 2.20 -5.58
C ASN A 17 12.06 2.62 -6.58
N ILE A 18 11.28 1.65 -7.08
CA ILE A 18 10.14 1.94 -7.99
C ILE A 18 9.11 2.79 -7.25
N LEU A 19 8.74 2.40 -6.02
CA LEU A 19 7.79 3.15 -5.21
C LEU A 19 8.25 4.60 -4.97
N ASP A 20 9.53 4.81 -4.63
CA ASP A 20 10.09 6.15 -4.41
C ASP A 20 10.12 6.98 -5.70
N VAL A 21 10.38 6.36 -6.86
CA VAL A 21 10.31 7.05 -8.17
C VAL A 21 8.87 7.46 -8.49
N LEU A 22 7.90 6.56 -8.27
CA LEU A 22 6.49 6.86 -8.52
C LEU A 22 6.00 7.96 -7.58
N TRP A 23 6.35 7.89 -6.29
CA TRP A 23 6.00 8.92 -5.32
C TRP A 23 6.55 10.28 -5.70
N ARG A 24 7.84 10.37 -6.07
CA ARG A 24 8.45 11.63 -6.50
C ARG A 24 7.80 12.25 -7.74
N LYS A 25 7.16 11.46 -8.60
CA LYS A 25 6.43 11.98 -9.77
C LYS A 25 5.08 12.62 -9.43
N VAL A 26 4.47 12.25 -8.31
CA VAL A 26 3.11 12.69 -7.95
C VAL A 26 3.06 13.55 -6.68
N LYS A 27 4.11 13.54 -5.85
CA LYS A 27 4.11 14.19 -4.53
C LYS A 27 3.85 15.68 -4.56
N ASP A 28 4.35 16.39 -5.57
CA ASP A 28 4.18 17.85 -5.68
C ASP A 28 2.73 18.22 -6.09
N VAL A 29 2.09 17.37 -6.89
CA VAL A 29 0.69 17.54 -7.30
C VAL A 29 -0.24 17.30 -6.12
N VAL A 30 0.01 16.23 -5.35
CA VAL A 30 -0.69 15.96 -4.09
C VAL A 30 -0.50 17.10 -3.09
N ALA A 31 0.73 17.55 -2.87
CA ALA A 31 1.05 18.60 -1.89
C ALA A 31 0.40 19.95 -2.23
N SER A 32 0.20 20.24 -3.52
CA SER A 32 -0.48 21.45 -3.97
C SER A 32 -2.01 21.35 -3.92
N GLY A 33 -2.58 20.19 -3.55
CA GLY A 33 -4.02 19.94 -3.61
C GLY A 33 -4.56 19.96 -5.04
N GLY A 34 -3.68 19.80 -6.03
CA GLY A 34 -4.03 19.81 -7.44
C GLY A 34 -4.86 18.59 -7.83
N TYR A 35 -5.65 18.74 -8.90
CA TYR A 35 -6.33 17.60 -9.50
C TYR A 35 -5.31 16.75 -10.25
N LEU A 36 -5.19 15.47 -9.88
CA LEU A 36 -4.35 14.52 -10.61
C LEU A 36 -4.97 14.25 -11.98
N HIS A 37 -4.20 14.45 -13.05
CA HIS A 37 -4.59 14.00 -14.39
C HIS A 37 -4.60 12.48 -14.49
N GLU A 38 -5.21 11.90 -15.54
CA GLU A 38 -5.39 10.45 -15.68
C GLU A 38 -4.09 9.65 -15.49
N ASP A 39 -2.98 10.13 -16.08
CA ASP A 39 -1.67 9.51 -15.92
C ASP A 39 -1.16 9.55 -14.47
N GLU A 40 -1.35 10.67 -13.78
CA GLU A 40 -0.93 10.84 -12.39
C GLU A 40 -1.80 10.01 -11.43
N GLN A 41 -3.09 9.86 -11.73
CA GLN A 41 -3.98 8.94 -11.03
C GLN A 41 -3.54 7.48 -11.22
N ALA A 42 -3.15 7.10 -12.45
CA ALA A 42 -2.63 5.77 -12.72
C ALA A 42 -1.32 5.50 -11.98
N LEU A 43 -0.39 6.48 -11.97
CA LEU A 43 0.85 6.40 -11.20
C LEU A 43 0.59 6.31 -9.69
N MET A 44 -0.38 7.07 -9.18
CA MET A 44 -0.80 7.01 -7.78
C MET A 44 -1.36 5.63 -7.42
N GLY A 45 -2.24 5.07 -8.26
CA GLY A 45 -2.78 3.73 -8.07
C GLY A 45 -1.69 2.65 -8.08
N LEU A 46 -0.73 2.75 -8.99
CA LEU A 46 0.41 1.83 -9.04
C LEU A 46 1.28 1.94 -7.77
N ALA A 47 1.61 3.17 -7.35
CA ALA A 47 2.37 3.40 -6.12
C ALA A 47 1.65 2.83 -4.90
N PHE A 48 0.34 3.04 -4.80
CA PHE A 48 -0.46 2.52 -3.70
C PHE A 48 -0.51 0.98 -3.65
N ASN A 49 -0.65 0.32 -4.81
CA ASN A 49 -0.61 -1.14 -4.88
C ASN A 49 0.75 -1.71 -4.47
N LEU A 50 1.85 -1.06 -4.87
CA LEU A 50 3.20 -1.43 -4.42
C LEU A 50 3.38 -1.22 -2.92
N PHE A 51 2.85 -0.12 -2.38
CA PHE A 51 2.83 0.13 -0.95
C PHE A 51 2.04 -0.95 -0.19
N ILE A 52 0.84 -1.35 -0.66
CA ILE A 52 0.07 -2.45 -0.04
C ILE A 52 0.89 -3.74 0.00
N LEU A 53 1.52 -4.12 -1.11
CA LEU A 53 2.35 -5.33 -1.17
C LEU A 53 3.47 -5.27 -0.12
N MET A 54 4.20 -4.14 -0.05
CA MET A 54 5.27 -3.92 0.93
C MET A 54 4.73 -3.99 2.36
N TYR A 55 3.57 -3.37 2.63
CA TYR A 55 2.94 -3.37 3.94
C TYR A 55 2.45 -4.75 4.38
N GLN A 56 1.86 -5.52 3.46
CA GLN A 56 1.42 -6.90 3.70
C GLN A 56 2.61 -7.79 4.05
N LEU A 57 3.68 -7.71 3.25
CA LEU A 57 4.89 -8.49 3.50
C LEU A 57 5.52 -8.15 4.85
N ARG A 58 5.55 -6.86 5.23
CA ARG A 58 5.95 -6.46 6.58
C ARG A 58 5.07 -7.10 7.66
N THR A 59 3.77 -7.17 7.43
CA THR A 59 2.79 -7.67 8.42
C THR A 59 2.92 -9.18 8.64
N PHE A 60 3.21 -9.94 7.58
CA PHE A 60 3.21 -11.41 7.63
C PHE A 60 4.60 -12.05 7.61
N SER A 61 5.65 -11.27 7.39
CA SER A 61 7.02 -11.78 7.41
C SER A 61 7.58 -11.85 8.82
N GLU A 62 8.23 -12.97 9.14
CA GLU A 62 9.07 -13.12 10.33
C GLU A 62 10.51 -12.62 10.10
N ASP A 63 10.87 -12.36 8.83
CA ASP A 63 12.18 -11.84 8.44
C ASP A 63 12.33 -10.37 8.88
N LYS A 64 13.16 -10.17 9.90
CA LYS A 64 13.43 -8.84 10.49
C LYS A 64 14.18 -7.91 9.55
N GLU A 65 15.03 -8.43 8.67
CA GLU A 65 15.74 -7.62 7.68
C GLU A 65 14.74 -7.09 6.65
N LEU A 66 13.84 -7.96 6.19
CA LEU A 66 12.74 -7.57 5.32
C LEU A 66 11.85 -6.51 5.99
N VAL A 67 11.39 -6.76 7.21
CA VAL A 67 10.54 -5.82 7.97
C VAL A 67 11.19 -4.44 8.12
N THR A 68 12.51 -4.38 8.34
CA THR A 68 13.24 -3.12 8.52
C THR A 68 13.38 -2.34 7.20
N ALA A 69 13.68 -3.03 6.10
CA ALA A 69 13.85 -2.40 4.79
C ALA A 69 12.56 -1.71 4.31
N LEU A 70 11.41 -2.33 4.60
CA LEU A 70 10.08 -1.88 4.16
C LEU A 70 9.59 -0.56 4.80
N VAL A 71 10.31 -0.01 5.79
CA VAL A 71 9.92 1.22 6.53
C VAL A 71 10.49 2.50 5.91
N SER A 72 11.33 2.41 4.86
CA SER A 72 12.15 3.53 4.40
C SER A 72 11.70 4.25 3.12
N CYS A 73 10.43 4.12 2.71
CA CYS A 73 9.90 4.83 1.55
C CYS A 73 9.56 6.29 1.87
N GLU A 74 9.91 7.23 0.98
CA GLU A 74 9.63 8.67 1.12
C GLU A 74 8.13 8.99 1.25
N GLY A 75 7.25 8.14 0.70
CA GLY A 75 5.79 8.32 0.71
C GLY A 75 5.06 7.50 1.77
N PHE A 76 5.79 6.83 2.67
CA PHE A 76 5.20 5.84 3.58
C PHE A 76 4.04 6.41 4.42
N GLU A 77 4.24 7.56 5.07
CA GLU A 77 3.22 8.18 5.93
C GLU A 77 1.98 8.60 5.13
N TYR A 78 2.18 9.14 3.93
CA TYR A 78 1.10 9.53 3.04
C TYR A 78 0.24 8.32 2.64
N PHE A 79 0.87 7.26 2.11
CA PHE A 79 0.13 6.06 1.70
C PHE A 79 -0.50 5.34 2.90
N GLN A 80 0.16 5.34 4.05
CA GLN A 80 -0.40 4.78 5.27
C GLN A 80 -1.68 5.50 5.71
N SER A 81 -1.76 6.82 5.55
CA SER A 81 -2.97 7.61 5.87
C SER A 81 -4.17 7.28 4.97
N LEU A 82 -3.92 6.66 3.82
CA LEU A 82 -4.93 6.26 2.84
C LEU A 82 -5.20 4.74 2.86
N LEU A 83 -4.59 4.01 3.79
CA LEU A 83 -4.74 2.55 3.89
C LEU A 83 -5.91 2.17 4.79
N GLY A 84 -6.91 1.54 4.20
CA GLY A 84 -7.95 0.81 4.91
C GLY A 84 -7.53 -0.63 5.12
N VAL A 85 -7.73 -1.14 6.34
CA VAL A 85 -7.52 -2.54 6.70
C VAL A 85 -8.73 -3.04 7.48
N VAL A 86 -9.32 -4.15 7.04
CA VAL A 86 -10.37 -4.85 7.76
C VAL A 86 -10.00 -6.32 7.94
N GLU A 87 -10.36 -6.88 9.09
CA GLU A 87 -10.22 -8.30 9.37
C GLU A 87 -11.58 -8.98 9.13
N ILE A 88 -11.57 -10.03 8.31
CA ILE A 88 -12.75 -10.82 8.00
C ILE A 88 -12.53 -12.27 8.43
N ALA A 89 -13.55 -12.86 9.02
CA ALA A 89 -13.55 -14.29 9.33
C ALA A 89 -13.98 -15.08 8.08
N ARG A 90 -13.14 -16.04 7.64
CA ARG A 90 -13.49 -16.92 6.52
C ARG A 90 -14.10 -18.23 7.04
N GLY A 91 -15.31 -18.56 6.58
CA GLY A 91 -15.96 -19.83 6.94
C GLY A 91 -16.40 -19.88 8.41
N ALA A 92 -16.11 -20.97 9.11
CA ALA A 92 -16.53 -21.21 10.50
C ALA A 92 -15.78 -20.38 11.56
N GLY A 93 -14.99 -19.37 11.16
CA GLY A 93 -14.34 -18.43 12.08
C GLY A 93 -12.92 -18.81 12.52
N ASP A 94 -12.40 -19.95 12.07
CA ASP A 94 -11.08 -20.45 12.50
C ASP A 94 -9.90 -19.76 11.77
N VAL A 95 -10.16 -18.95 10.74
CA VAL A 95 -9.15 -18.19 10.00
C VAL A 95 -9.61 -16.74 9.84
N LEU A 96 -8.79 -15.81 10.32
CA LEU A 96 -8.94 -14.37 10.08
C LEU A 96 -8.08 -13.95 8.88
N GLU A 97 -8.70 -13.32 7.88
CA GLU A 97 -8.03 -12.74 6.72
C GLU A 97 -8.02 -11.21 6.83
N LYS A 98 -6.91 -10.58 6.44
CA LYS A 98 -6.80 -9.12 6.35
C LYS A 98 -7.06 -8.67 4.92
N VAL A 99 -8.05 -7.81 4.73
CA VAL A 99 -8.34 -7.14 3.45
C VAL A 99 -7.83 -5.72 3.51
N TYR A 100 -7.04 -5.34 2.50
CA TYR A 100 -6.40 -4.04 2.37
C TYR A 100 -7.02 -3.30 1.20
N PHE A 101 -7.36 -2.02 1.37
CA PHE A 101 -8.00 -1.22 0.34
C PHE A 101 -7.61 0.25 0.45
N HIS A 102 -7.79 0.99 -0.65
CA HIS A 102 -7.55 2.43 -0.70
C HIS A 102 -8.73 3.18 -0.11
N ILE A 103 -8.47 4.01 0.89
CA ILE A 103 -9.41 5.02 1.39
C ILE A 103 -9.22 6.26 0.52
N PRO A 104 -10.26 6.71 -0.21
CA PRO A 104 -10.17 7.92 -1.00
C PRO A 104 -9.79 9.13 -0.13
N HIS A 105 -8.91 10.00 -0.63
CA HIS A 105 -8.42 11.18 0.07
C HIS A 105 -9.58 12.09 0.57
N ILE A 106 -10.69 12.15 -0.17
CA ILE A 106 -11.90 12.89 0.24
C ILE A 106 -12.48 12.44 1.58
N CYS A 107 -12.31 11.16 1.94
CA CYS A 107 -12.83 10.61 3.19
C CYS A 107 -12.12 11.18 4.44
N GLN A 108 -10.91 11.70 4.30
CA GLN A 108 -10.19 12.38 5.40
C GLN A 108 -10.84 13.72 5.79
N TYR A 109 -11.60 14.34 4.88
CA TYR A 109 -12.28 15.62 5.10
C TYR A 109 -13.76 15.46 5.48
N LEU A 110 -14.27 14.22 5.56
CA LEU A 110 -15.61 13.97 6.07
C LEU A 110 -15.65 14.28 7.56
N THR A 111 -16.64 15.07 7.97
CA THR A 111 -16.91 15.34 9.38
C THR A 111 -17.39 14.07 10.08
N ASP A 112 -17.18 13.97 11.39
CA ASP A 112 -17.55 12.76 12.16
C ASP A 112 -19.06 12.50 12.14
N GLU A 113 -19.87 13.55 11.94
CA GLU A 113 -21.32 13.45 11.74
C GLU A 113 -21.68 12.70 10.44
N LEU A 114 -20.93 12.90 9.36
CA LEU A 114 -21.14 12.21 8.07
C LEU A 114 -20.57 10.78 8.04
N LYS A 115 -19.74 10.40 9.01
CA LYS A 115 -19.16 9.04 9.11
C LYS A 115 -20.06 8.05 9.85
N MET A 116 -21.12 8.53 10.51
CA MET A 116 -22.00 7.74 11.37
C MET A 116 -23.40 7.46 10.78
N GLU A 117 -23.71 8.01 9.61
CA GLU A 117 -24.92 7.69 8.82
C GLU A 117 -24.66 6.57 7.80
#